data_AF-A0A838YGD5-F1
#
_entry.id   AF-A0A838YGD5-F1
#
_cell.length_a   1.000
_cell.length_b   1.000
_cell.length_c   1.000
_cell.angle_alpha   90.00
_cell.angle_beta   90.00
_cell.angle_gamma   90.00
#
_symmetry.space_group_name_H-M   'P 1'
#
loop_
_entity.id
_entity.type
_entity.pdbx_description
1 polymer ?
#
loop_
_entity_poly.entity_id
_entity_poly.type
_entity_poly.pdbx_seq_one_letter_code
_entity_poly.pdbx_strand_id
1 'polypeptide(L)'
;MTKLKYFYVLFLFLFFHVLLVDVYAEDPISISSNLDQIIFDGKWTNSDEWKQSSYNRLYFDDGAEIHLRTAHQENFIYVQINFVSDMIINKGSDSAIVCFDTKNDKTIIPQSDDYCFSTALDRKQSFTYQGNSIPAYNGYFTKIPNDKNFIAIGTASDKHDRYNKTPHASYEFKIPLDVLGRSNNYGFYISVFDGYSQTHYSWPYNIQKQSLTSISSPSLWGDLVSPDKSLPEFNFSMMIIFLIPLTITIIITRFSFLRQIF
;
A
#
# COMPACT_ATOMS: atom_id res chain seq x y z
N MET A 1 -40.18 22.28 -31.76
CA MET A 1 -39.95 21.18 -30.78
C MET A 1 -38.55 20.58 -30.82
N THR A 2 -37.84 20.54 -31.95
CA THR A 2 -36.51 19.92 -32.08
C THR A 2 -35.38 20.67 -31.37
N LYS A 3 -35.35 22.01 -31.41
CA LYS A 3 -34.30 22.82 -30.78
C LYS A 3 -34.24 22.71 -29.25
N LEU A 4 -35.38 22.48 -28.60
CA LEU A 4 -35.46 22.35 -27.13
C LEU A 4 -34.86 21.01 -26.65
N LYS A 5 -35.00 19.93 -27.44
CA LYS A 5 -34.41 18.62 -27.12
C LYS A 5 -32.88 18.65 -27.14
N TYR A 6 -32.27 19.34 -28.10
CA TYR A 6 -30.81 19.47 -28.17
C TYR A 6 -30.23 20.27 -27.01
N PHE A 7 -30.96 21.27 -26.51
CA PHE A 7 -30.53 22.07 -25.36
C PHE A 7 -30.44 21.25 -24.07
N TYR A 8 -31.42 20.37 -23.80
CA TYR A 8 -31.39 19.48 -22.64
C TYR A 8 -30.27 18.44 -22.70
N VAL A 9 -29.96 17.90 -23.89
CA VAL A 9 -28.85 16.95 -24.07
C VAL A 9 -27.50 17.65 -23.84
N LEU A 10 -27.33 18.88 -24.34
CA LEU A 10 -26.10 19.65 -24.13
C LEU A 10 -25.88 20.01 -22.65
N PHE A 11 -26.96 20.35 -21.93
CA PHE A 11 -26.91 20.68 -20.51
C PHE A 11 -26.54 19.46 -19.63
N LEU A 12 -27.00 18.26 -20.00
CA LEU A 12 -26.62 17.00 -19.37
C LEU A 12 -25.13 16.67 -19.57
N PHE A 13 -24.57 16.94 -20.75
CA PHE A 13 -23.14 16.75 -21.02
C PHE A 13 -22.24 17.75 -20.28
N LEU A 14 -22.67 19.02 -20.15
CA LEU A 14 -21.93 20.06 -19.44
C LEU A 14 -21.84 19.81 -17.92
N PHE A 15 -22.88 19.21 -17.32
CA PHE A 15 -22.85 18.82 -15.91
C PHE A 15 -21.96 17.58 -15.65
N PHE A 16 -21.73 16.76 -16.69
CA PHE A 16 -20.92 15.53 -16.61
C PHE A 16 -19.42 15.80 -16.45
N HIS A 17 -18.92 16.92 -16.99
CA HIS A 17 -17.49 17.27 -16.88
C HIS A 17 -17.08 17.77 -15.48
N VAL A 18 -18.02 18.27 -14.67
CA VAL A 18 -17.69 18.88 -13.37
C VAL A 18 -17.49 17.84 -12.26
N LEU A 19 -17.76 16.55 -12.52
CA LEU A 19 -17.66 15.46 -11.54
C LEU A 19 -16.42 14.58 -11.70
N LEU A 20 -15.54 14.87 -12.67
CA LEU A 20 -14.25 14.18 -12.79
C LEU A 20 -13.25 14.91 -11.90
N VAL A 21 -13.21 14.52 -10.62
CA VAL A 21 -12.07 14.86 -9.75
C VAL A 21 -10.88 14.06 -10.26
N ASP A 22 -9.78 14.76 -10.57
CA ASP A 22 -8.51 14.12 -10.89
C ASP A 22 -8.04 13.32 -9.68
N VAL A 23 -8.17 12.00 -9.75
CA VAL A 23 -7.53 11.06 -8.82
C VAL A 23 -6.15 10.79 -9.38
N TYR A 24 -5.14 11.45 -8.82
CA TYR A 24 -3.75 11.05 -9.00
C TYR A 24 -3.56 9.73 -8.24
N ALA A 25 -3.43 8.62 -8.97
CA ALA A 25 -3.05 7.36 -8.36
C ALA A 25 -1.52 7.35 -8.18
N GLU A 26 -1.06 7.58 -6.95
CA GLU A 26 0.21 7.01 -6.49
C GLU A 26 0.06 5.47 -6.45
N ASP A 27 1.16 4.75 -6.70
CA ASP A 27 1.14 3.34 -7.14
C ASP A 27 0.26 2.42 -6.24
N PRO A 28 -0.84 1.86 -6.79
CA PRO A 28 -1.77 1.08 -6.00
C PRO A 28 -1.21 -0.28 -5.57
N ILE A 29 -1.62 -0.75 -4.39
CA ILE A 29 -1.42 -2.15 -4.00
C ILE A 29 -2.25 -3.03 -4.94
N SER A 30 -1.66 -4.12 -5.43
CA SER A 30 -2.41 -5.11 -6.21
C SER A 30 -3.29 -5.98 -5.31
N ILE A 31 -4.56 -6.15 -5.69
CA ILE A 31 -5.41 -7.23 -5.17
C ILE A 31 -4.90 -8.54 -5.77
N SER A 32 -4.64 -9.53 -4.91
CA SER A 32 -4.23 -10.86 -5.34
C SER A 32 -5.13 -11.94 -4.74
N SER A 33 -5.33 -13.02 -5.47
CA SER A 33 -6.16 -14.16 -5.03
C SER A 33 -5.35 -15.33 -4.47
N ASN A 34 -4.02 -15.30 -4.58
CA ASN A 34 -3.17 -16.48 -4.34
C ASN A 34 -1.98 -16.21 -3.38
N LEU A 35 -1.97 -15.12 -2.61
CA LEU A 35 -0.88 -14.83 -1.64
C LEU A 35 -0.94 -15.71 -0.39
N ASP A 36 -2.07 -16.37 -0.13
CA ASP A 36 -2.22 -17.40 0.90
C ASP A 36 -1.34 -18.63 0.62
N GLN A 37 -0.87 -18.76 -0.62
CA GLN A 37 0.06 -19.81 -1.05
C GLN A 37 1.54 -19.42 -0.89
N ILE A 38 1.84 -18.16 -0.53
CA ILE A 38 3.22 -17.71 -0.30
C ILE A 38 3.81 -18.49 0.87
N ILE A 39 4.99 -19.04 0.66
CA ILE A 39 5.77 -19.65 1.72
C ILE A 39 6.66 -18.57 2.29
N PHE A 40 6.33 -18.10 3.49
CA PHE A 40 7.17 -17.15 4.21
C PHE A 40 8.45 -17.87 4.66
N ASP A 41 9.51 -17.74 3.87
CA ASP A 41 10.85 -18.22 4.18
C ASP A 41 11.96 -17.20 3.81
N GLY A 42 11.55 -16.01 3.37
CA GLY A 42 12.43 -14.92 2.95
C GLY A 42 13.00 -15.11 1.55
N LYS A 43 12.56 -16.11 0.78
CA LYS A 43 13.08 -16.45 -0.55
C LYS A 43 11.96 -16.53 -1.57
N TRP A 44 12.35 -16.49 -2.84
CA TRP A 44 11.46 -16.91 -3.91
C TRP A 44 11.40 -18.43 -3.93
N THR A 45 10.30 -19.01 -3.45
CA THR A 45 10.01 -20.44 -3.57
C THR A 45 9.84 -20.83 -5.04
N ASN A 46 9.20 -19.96 -5.82
CA ASN A 46 9.05 -20.12 -7.26
C ASN A 46 8.88 -18.75 -7.96
N SER A 47 9.16 -18.67 -9.26
CA SER A 47 9.20 -17.40 -10.01
C SER A 47 7.87 -16.63 -10.11
N ASP A 48 6.74 -17.28 -9.83
CA ASP A 48 5.41 -16.70 -9.91
C ASP A 48 4.81 -16.33 -8.54
N GLU A 49 5.49 -16.68 -7.44
CA GLU A 49 4.99 -16.53 -6.06
C GLU A 49 4.47 -15.13 -5.75
N TRP A 50 5.26 -14.11 -6.09
CA TRP A 50 4.87 -12.72 -5.89
C TRP A 50 4.34 -12.02 -7.15
N LYS A 51 3.99 -12.76 -8.21
CA LYS A 51 3.64 -12.16 -9.52
C LYS A 51 2.37 -11.30 -9.49
N GLN A 52 1.41 -11.64 -8.63
CA GLN A 52 0.15 -10.90 -8.47
C GLN A 52 0.26 -9.71 -7.50
N SER A 53 1.48 -9.27 -7.16
CA SER A 53 1.72 -8.07 -6.37
C SER A 53 2.00 -6.84 -7.23
N SER A 54 1.93 -5.66 -6.62
CA SER A 54 2.55 -4.46 -7.17
C SER A 54 4.07 -4.66 -7.26
N TYR A 55 4.74 -3.80 -8.04
CA TYR A 55 6.18 -3.84 -8.16
C TYR A 55 6.74 -2.42 -8.26
N ASN A 56 7.63 -2.11 -7.33
CA ASN A 56 8.37 -0.86 -7.25
C ASN A 56 9.86 -1.17 -7.25
N ARG A 57 10.62 -0.48 -8.11
CA ARG A 57 12.08 -0.59 -8.15
C ARG A 57 12.67 0.67 -7.56
N LEU A 58 13.36 0.54 -6.44
CA LEU A 58 13.95 1.65 -5.70
C LEU A 58 15.44 1.71 -5.99
N TYR A 59 15.89 2.87 -6.43
CA TYR A 59 17.28 3.14 -6.75
C TYR A 59 17.82 4.27 -5.90
N PHE A 60 19.02 4.06 -5.36
CA PHE A 60 19.70 5.02 -4.50
C PHE A 60 20.96 5.56 -5.17
N ASP A 61 21.41 6.74 -4.73
CA ASP A 61 22.53 7.48 -5.35
C ASP A 61 23.86 6.74 -5.31
N ASP A 62 24.04 5.83 -4.35
CA ASP A 62 25.22 4.97 -4.20
C ASP A 62 25.16 3.69 -5.06
N GLY A 63 24.10 3.53 -5.86
CA GLY A 63 23.86 2.35 -6.69
C GLY A 63 23.19 1.19 -5.95
N ALA A 64 22.78 1.37 -4.69
CA ALA A 64 21.94 0.40 -4.01
C ALA A 64 20.58 0.27 -4.71
N GLU A 65 20.03 -0.94 -4.70
CA GLU A 65 18.79 -1.28 -5.40
C GLU A 65 17.93 -2.18 -4.52
N ILE A 66 16.67 -1.79 -4.34
CA ILE A 66 15.64 -2.58 -3.65
C ILE A 66 14.49 -2.84 -4.61
N HIS A 67 14.06 -4.11 -4.71
CA HIS A 67 12.79 -4.47 -5.31
C HIS A 67 11.73 -4.62 -4.23
N LEU A 68 10.72 -3.75 -4.29
CA LEU A 68 9.60 -3.72 -3.38
C LEU A 68 8.37 -4.31 -4.08
N ARG A 69 7.68 -5.21 -3.39
CA ARG A 69 6.40 -5.76 -3.81
C ARG A 69 5.38 -5.63 -2.70
N THR A 70 4.21 -5.07 -3.00
CA THR A 70 3.11 -4.96 -2.05
C THR A 70 1.85 -5.60 -2.64
N ALA A 71 1.10 -6.30 -1.80
CA ALA A 71 -0.14 -6.92 -2.23
C ALA A 71 -1.16 -6.98 -1.09
N HIS A 72 -2.43 -7.05 -1.45
CA HIS A 72 -3.53 -7.13 -0.51
C HIS A 72 -4.36 -8.37 -0.82
N GLN A 73 -4.64 -9.18 0.21
CA GLN A 73 -5.56 -10.30 0.12
C GLN A 73 -6.29 -10.48 1.46
N GLU A 74 -7.62 -10.57 1.37
CA GLU A 74 -8.51 -10.79 2.51
C GLU A 74 -8.28 -9.80 3.65
N ASN A 75 -7.73 -10.28 4.78
CA ASN A 75 -7.46 -9.53 6.00
C ASN A 75 -5.96 -9.22 6.17
N PHE A 76 -5.17 -9.23 5.11
CA PHE A 76 -3.72 -9.06 5.19
C PHE A 76 -3.16 -8.14 4.10
N ILE A 77 -2.16 -7.36 4.49
CA ILE A 77 -1.22 -6.71 3.58
C ILE A 77 0.07 -7.51 3.57
N TYR A 78 0.58 -7.77 2.37
CA TYR A 78 1.79 -8.52 2.10
C TYR A 78 2.84 -7.57 1.57
N VAL A 79 4.05 -7.64 2.11
CA VAL A 79 5.18 -6.82 1.66
C VAL A 79 6.41 -7.71 1.50
N GLN A 80 7.01 -7.70 0.32
CA GLN A 80 8.35 -8.24 0.10
C GLN A 80 9.30 -7.08 -0.17
N ILE A 81 10.42 -7.09 0.55
CA ILE A 81 11.54 -6.16 0.37
C ILE A 81 12.75 -7.00 0.00
N ASN A 82 13.21 -6.87 -1.23
CA ASN A 82 14.34 -7.62 -1.74
C ASN A 82 15.51 -6.66 -2.01
N PHE A 83 16.53 -6.70 -1.17
CA PHE A 83 17.68 -5.80 -1.22
C PHE A 83 18.83 -6.42 -2.03
N VAL A 84 18.72 -6.39 -3.36
CA VAL A 84 19.62 -7.11 -4.27
C VAL A 84 21.07 -6.63 -4.26
N SER A 85 21.33 -5.41 -3.78
CA SER A 85 22.69 -4.87 -3.65
C SER A 85 23.39 -5.29 -2.37
N ASP A 86 22.65 -5.70 -1.32
CA ASP A 86 23.24 -6.18 -0.07
C ASP A 86 23.63 -7.66 -0.20
N MET A 87 24.81 -7.89 -0.78
CA MET A 87 25.38 -9.23 -0.93
C MET A 87 26.22 -9.67 0.28
N ILE A 88 26.36 -8.83 1.32
CA ILE A 88 27.16 -9.11 2.52
C ILE A 88 26.23 -9.44 3.68
N ILE A 89 25.84 -10.70 3.75
CA ILE A 89 24.88 -11.21 4.74
C ILE A 89 25.39 -11.02 6.19
N ASN A 90 24.83 -10.06 6.93
CA ASN A 90 25.10 -9.80 8.34
C ASN A 90 23.91 -10.22 9.22
N LYS A 91 23.86 -11.52 9.50
CA LYS A 91 22.80 -12.16 10.32
C LYS A 91 22.57 -11.43 11.64
N GLY A 92 21.33 -11.01 11.84
CA GLY A 92 20.87 -10.33 13.04
C GLY A 92 21.28 -8.85 13.15
N SER A 93 22.04 -8.33 12.19
CA SER A 93 22.32 -6.90 12.04
C SER A 93 21.45 -6.33 10.93
N ASP A 94 21.47 -6.95 9.74
CA ASP A 94 20.61 -6.51 8.65
C ASP A 94 19.15 -6.66 9.07
N SER A 95 18.36 -5.64 8.78
CA SER A 95 16.96 -5.62 9.19
C SER A 95 16.11 -4.79 8.26
N ALA A 96 14.81 -5.07 8.28
CA ALA A 96 13.83 -4.29 7.56
C ALA A 96 12.69 -3.89 8.49
N ILE A 97 12.13 -2.71 8.21
CA ILE A 97 10.94 -2.20 8.86
C ILE A 97 9.93 -1.74 7.81
N VAL A 98 8.65 -2.01 8.08
CA VAL A 98 7.51 -1.56 7.30
C VAL A 98 6.57 -0.81 8.24
N CYS A 99 6.16 0.40 7.87
CA CYS A 99 5.31 1.26 8.69
C CYS A 99 4.06 1.71 7.94
N PHE A 100 2.99 1.91 8.72
CA PHE A 100 1.67 2.32 8.28
C PHE A 100 1.13 3.44 9.17
N ASP A 101 0.73 4.55 8.56
CA ASP A 101 -0.14 5.56 9.15
C ASP A 101 -1.56 5.24 8.67
N THR A 102 -2.39 4.73 9.58
CA THR A 102 -3.66 4.12 9.19
C THR A 102 -4.78 5.13 8.94
N LYS A 103 -4.64 6.37 9.43
CA LYS A 103 -5.51 7.48 9.05
C LYS A 103 -4.95 8.33 7.92
N ASN A 104 -3.70 8.09 7.54
CA ASN A 104 -2.92 8.87 6.61
C ASN A 104 -2.98 10.39 6.91
N ASP A 105 -2.88 10.74 8.19
CA ASP A 105 -2.97 12.13 8.66
C ASP A 105 -1.62 12.87 8.64
N LYS A 106 -0.53 12.14 8.32
CA LYS A 106 0.83 12.67 8.10
C LYS A 106 1.34 13.46 9.30
N THR A 107 1.00 13.02 10.51
CA THR A 107 1.45 13.68 11.74
C THR A 107 2.98 13.65 11.91
N ILE A 108 3.53 14.69 12.54
CA ILE A 108 4.98 14.79 12.81
C ILE A 108 5.41 13.82 13.93
N ILE A 109 4.51 13.54 14.86
CA ILE A 109 4.73 12.64 15.99
C ILE A 109 3.77 11.49 15.83
N PRO A 110 4.25 10.23 15.79
CA PRO A 110 3.40 9.08 15.57
C PRO A 110 2.42 8.87 16.72
N GLN A 111 1.18 8.62 16.33
CA GLN A 111 0.01 8.41 17.16
C GLN A 111 -0.34 6.93 17.30
N SER A 112 -1.37 6.63 18.09
CA SER A 112 -1.84 5.26 18.36
C SER A 112 -2.30 4.48 17.11
N ASP A 113 -2.54 5.18 16.02
CA ASP A 113 -2.92 4.62 14.72
C ASP A 113 -1.75 4.45 13.74
N ASP A 114 -0.54 4.77 14.18
CA ASP A 114 0.70 4.52 13.45
C ASP A 114 1.35 3.23 13.95
N TYR A 115 1.65 2.33 13.02
CA TYR A 115 2.23 1.02 13.32
C TYR A 115 3.47 0.76 12.50
N CYS A 116 4.44 0.08 13.10
CA CYS A 116 5.63 -0.40 12.40
C CYS A 116 5.92 -1.85 12.74
N PHE A 117 6.40 -2.60 11.75
CA PHE A 117 6.67 -4.02 11.81
C PHE A 117 8.11 -4.25 11.38
N SER A 118 8.92 -4.88 12.23
CA SER A 118 10.32 -5.13 11.93
C SER A 118 10.70 -6.60 12.04
N THR A 119 11.71 -6.97 11.27
CA THR A 119 12.39 -8.25 11.38
C THR A 119 13.87 -8.07 11.05
N ALA A 120 14.71 -8.92 11.62
CA ALA A 120 16.15 -8.96 11.36
C ALA A 120 16.51 -10.25 10.62
N LEU A 121 17.52 -10.17 9.77
CA LEU A 121 17.98 -11.25 8.92
C LEU A 121 18.40 -12.47 9.76
N ASP A 122 17.87 -13.65 9.44
CA ASP A 122 18.10 -14.92 10.14
C ASP A 122 17.79 -14.89 11.65
N ARG A 123 16.88 -14.01 12.09
CA ARG A 123 16.35 -14.00 13.48
C ARG A 123 14.95 -14.58 13.52
N LYS A 124 14.66 -15.28 14.62
CA LYS A 124 13.33 -15.84 14.91
C LYS A 124 12.33 -14.83 15.48
N GLN A 125 12.79 -13.64 15.82
CA GLN A 125 11.98 -12.63 16.50
C GLN A 125 11.72 -11.47 15.53
N SER A 126 10.45 -11.19 15.32
CA SER A 126 9.93 -9.98 14.70
C SER A 126 9.21 -9.13 15.74
N PHE A 127 9.06 -7.84 15.48
CA PHE A 127 8.46 -6.91 16.45
C PHE A 127 7.42 -6.00 15.80
N THR A 128 6.32 -5.80 16.52
CA THR A 128 5.35 -4.75 16.24
C THR A 128 5.59 -3.57 17.18
N TYR A 129 5.54 -2.37 16.62
CA TYR A 129 5.61 -1.11 17.32
C TYR A 129 4.37 -0.28 17.02
N GLN A 130 3.94 0.51 17.99
CA GLN A 130 2.83 1.43 17.90
C GLN A 130 3.28 2.83 18.33
N GLY A 131 2.85 3.85 17.60
CA GLY A 131 3.03 5.23 17.99
C GLY A 131 2.28 5.52 19.29
N ASN A 132 2.86 6.31 20.17
CA ASN A 132 2.19 6.70 21.41
C ASN A 132 2.51 8.13 21.84
N SER A 133 3.13 8.92 20.97
CA SER A 133 3.56 10.30 21.24
C SER A 133 4.47 10.49 22.46
N ILE A 134 5.00 9.40 23.05
CA ILE A 134 5.94 9.45 24.16
C ILE A 134 7.35 9.36 23.58
N PRO A 135 8.26 10.29 23.90
CA PRO A 135 9.64 10.23 23.45
C PRO A 135 10.25 8.86 23.74
N ALA A 136 10.59 8.14 22.68
CA ALA A 136 11.21 6.82 22.72
C ALA A 136 12.47 6.85 21.86
N TYR A 137 13.44 6.00 22.20
CA TYR A 137 14.67 5.84 21.41
C TYR A 137 14.38 5.49 19.94
N ASN A 138 13.22 4.87 19.68
CA ASN A 138 12.79 4.46 18.36
C ASN A 138 11.92 5.51 17.64
N GLY A 139 12.02 6.80 18.00
CA GLY A 139 11.27 7.86 17.34
C GLY A 139 9.78 7.88 17.71
N TYR A 140 9.47 7.86 19.02
CA TYR A 140 8.10 7.90 19.56
C TYR A 140 7.24 6.65 19.34
N PHE A 141 7.89 5.55 18.94
CA PHE A 141 7.28 4.23 18.86
C PHE A 141 7.62 3.39 20.08
N THR A 142 6.62 2.67 20.58
CA THR A 142 6.79 1.69 21.65
C THR A 142 6.46 0.29 21.15
N LYS A 143 7.27 -0.68 21.55
CA LYS A 143 7.05 -2.09 21.21
C LYS A 143 5.79 -2.62 21.89
N ILE A 144 4.92 -3.27 21.14
CA ILE A 144 3.71 -3.94 21.62
C ILE A 144 3.80 -5.45 21.34
N PRO A 145 2.95 -6.28 21.98
CA PRO A 145 2.83 -7.68 21.61
C PRO A 145 2.42 -7.83 20.14
N ASN A 146 3.06 -8.76 19.44
CA ASN A 146 2.71 -9.07 18.06
C ASN A 146 1.32 -9.72 18.00
N ASP A 147 0.55 -9.40 16.95
CA ASP A 147 -0.64 -10.16 16.62
C ASP A 147 -0.28 -11.62 16.28
N LYS A 148 -1.16 -12.56 16.63
CA LYS A 148 -0.93 -14.00 16.41
C LYS A 148 -0.79 -14.38 14.92
N ASN A 149 -1.37 -13.59 14.02
CA ASN A 149 -1.35 -13.81 12.58
C ASN A 149 -0.26 -12.99 11.87
N PHE A 150 0.48 -12.15 12.60
CA PHE A 150 1.62 -11.41 12.05
C PHE A 150 2.79 -12.36 11.78
N ILE A 151 3.32 -12.30 10.56
CA ILE A 151 4.52 -13.03 10.16
C ILE A 151 5.50 -12.02 9.56
N ALA A 152 6.76 -12.08 9.99
CA ALA A 152 7.83 -11.36 9.32
C ALA A 152 9.12 -12.16 9.38
N ILE A 153 9.76 -12.36 8.24
CA ILE A 153 10.95 -13.19 8.09
C ILE A 153 11.96 -12.44 7.25
N GLY A 154 13.21 -12.43 7.69
CA GLY A 154 14.35 -12.00 6.88
C GLY A 154 15.31 -13.16 6.71
N THR A 155 15.73 -13.47 5.49
CA THR A 155 16.78 -14.46 5.20
C THR A 155 17.62 -14.03 4.01
N ALA A 156 18.75 -14.70 3.83
CA ALA A 156 19.48 -14.57 2.57
C ALA A 156 18.69 -15.25 1.44
N SER A 157 18.48 -14.53 0.34
CA SER A 157 17.93 -15.04 -0.90
C SER A 157 18.80 -16.17 -1.48
N ASP A 158 18.29 -16.85 -2.50
CA ASP A 158 18.99 -17.97 -3.11
C ASP A 158 18.93 -17.95 -4.65
N LYS A 159 19.37 -19.05 -5.27
CA LYS A 159 19.43 -19.19 -6.74
C LYS A 159 18.08 -19.07 -7.45
N HIS A 160 16.95 -19.18 -6.74
CA HIS A 160 15.61 -19.05 -7.28
C HIS A 160 15.11 -17.61 -7.26
N ASP A 161 15.87 -16.69 -6.65
CA ASP A 161 15.57 -15.28 -6.68
C ASP A 161 15.42 -14.76 -8.11
N ARG A 162 14.37 -13.98 -8.31
CA ARG A 162 13.96 -13.50 -9.62
C ARG A 162 14.89 -12.43 -10.19
N TYR A 163 15.55 -11.66 -9.33
CA TYR A 163 16.27 -10.45 -9.68
C TYR A 163 17.78 -10.67 -9.69
N ASN A 164 18.31 -11.40 -8.71
CA ASN A 164 19.73 -11.70 -8.61
C ASN A 164 19.98 -13.08 -7.98
N LYS A 165 20.73 -13.95 -8.68
CA LYS A 165 21.02 -15.31 -8.20
C LYS A 165 22.10 -15.37 -7.12
N THR A 166 22.84 -14.29 -6.92
CA THR A 166 23.81 -14.17 -5.82
C THR A 166 23.04 -13.92 -4.52
N PRO A 167 23.30 -14.68 -3.45
CA PRO A 167 22.62 -14.48 -2.16
C PRO A 167 22.75 -13.03 -1.68
N HIS A 168 21.62 -12.45 -1.28
CA HIS A 168 21.49 -11.08 -0.77
C HIS A 168 20.36 -11.00 0.26
N ALA A 169 20.26 -9.90 1.01
CA ALA A 169 19.23 -9.76 2.03
C ALA A 169 17.81 -9.64 1.45
N SER A 170 16.87 -10.44 1.96
CA SER A 170 15.47 -10.44 1.55
C SER A 170 14.55 -10.58 2.76
N TYR A 171 13.41 -9.89 2.70
CA TYR A 171 12.46 -9.78 3.80
C TYR A 171 11.02 -9.91 3.31
N GLU A 172 10.19 -10.61 4.09
CA GLU A 172 8.79 -10.85 3.78
C GLU A 172 7.93 -10.58 5.01
N PHE A 173 6.80 -9.93 4.80
CA PHE A 173 5.86 -9.52 5.83
C PHE A 173 4.43 -9.92 5.46
N LYS A 174 3.72 -10.52 6.42
CA LYS A 174 2.27 -10.72 6.42
C LYS A 174 1.68 -9.92 7.56
N ILE A 175 0.99 -8.83 7.24
CA ILE A 175 0.56 -7.84 8.23
C ILE A 175 -0.97 -7.89 8.34
N PRO A 176 -1.53 -8.23 9.51
CA PRO A 176 -2.97 -8.36 9.70
C PRO A 176 -3.68 -7.00 9.72
N LEU A 177 -4.76 -6.90 8.96
CA LEU A 177 -5.67 -5.74 8.96
C LEU A 177 -6.49 -5.64 10.25
N ASP A 178 -6.55 -6.69 11.06
CA ASP A 178 -7.12 -6.60 12.41
C ASP A 178 -6.32 -5.64 13.31
N VAL A 179 -5.03 -5.42 13.00
CA VAL A 179 -4.17 -4.43 13.66
C VAL A 179 -4.27 -3.07 12.98
N LEU A 180 -4.15 -3.03 11.65
CA LEU A 180 -4.12 -1.77 10.90
C LEU A 180 -5.49 -1.10 10.73
N GLY A 181 -6.58 -1.86 10.81
CA GLY A 181 -7.88 -1.46 10.28
C GLY A 181 -7.88 -1.39 8.75
N ARG A 182 -9.07 -1.44 8.16
CA ARG A 182 -9.26 -1.31 6.71
C ARG A 182 -9.32 0.16 6.29
N SER A 183 -8.43 0.57 5.40
CA SER A 183 -8.36 1.89 4.79
C SER A 183 -8.17 1.78 3.28
N ASN A 184 -8.63 2.79 2.53
CA ASN A 184 -8.35 2.96 1.10
C ASN A 184 -7.00 3.62 0.83
N ASN A 185 -6.43 4.31 1.82
CA ASN A 185 -5.12 4.91 1.72
C ASN A 185 -4.43 4.83 3.07
N TYR A 186 -3.22 4.30 3.07
CA TYR A 186 -2.34 4.28 4.24
C TYR A 186 -1.17 5.22 3.96
N GLY A 187 -0.70 5.96 4.96
CA GLY A 187 0.66 6.45 4.90
C GLY A 187 1.61 5.27 5.01
N PHE A 188 2.64 5.19 4.17
CA PHE A 188 3.47 4.01 4.04
C PHE A 188 4.95 4.35 3.97
N TYR A 189 5.74 3.55 4.68
CA TYR A 189 7.19 3.72 4.76
C TYR A 189 7.87 2.38 4.90
N ILE A 190 8.99 2.23 4.21
CA ILE A 190 9.92 1.12 4.44
C ILE A 190 11.31 1.66 4.74
N SER A 191 12.07 0.91 5.52
CA SER A 191 13.51 1.11 5.67
C SER A 191 14.22 -0.23 5.82
N VAL A 192 15.35 -0.37 5.14
CA VAL A 192 16.26 -1.49 5.28
C VAL A 192 17.56 -0.96 5.85
N PHE A 193 18.08 -1.62 6.88
CA PHE A 193 19.39 -1.35 7.45
C PHE A 193 20.37 -2.42 6.96
N ASP A 194 21.45 -1.97 6.33
CA ASP A 194 22.62 -2.78 5.98
C ASP A 194 23.67 -2.65 7.09
N GLY A 195 23.96 -3.76 7.77
CA GLY A 195 24.90 -3.85 8.88
C GLY A 195 26.36 -3.65 8.47
N TYR A 196 26.70 -3.87 7.20
CA TYR A 196 28.05 -3.73 6.69
C TYR A 196 28.37 -2.27 6.42
N SER A 197 27.52 -1.60 5.63
CA SER A 197 27.66 -0.17 5.32
C SER A 197 27.19 0.74 6.47
N GLN A 198 26.46 0.20 7.45
CA GLN A 198 25.79 0.94 8.52
C GLN A 198 24.86 2.03 7.99
N THR A 199 24.18 1.73 6.88
CA THR A 199 23.33 2.68 6.15
C THR A 199 21.88 2.22 6.13
N HIS A 200 20.96 3.19 6.20
CA HIS A 200 19.54 2.96 5.98
C HIS A 200 19.13 3.34 4.57
N TYR A 201 18.34 2.47 3.95
CA TYR A 201 17.74 2.68 2.64
C TYR A 201 16.22 2.70 2.80
N SER A 202 15.60 3.84 2.50
CA SER A 202 14.18 4.05 2.78
C SER A 202 13.38 4.60 1.61
N TRP A 203 12.07 4.39 1.64
CA TRP A 203 11.09 4.95 0.71
C TRP A 203 9.94 5.58 1.49
N PRO A 204 9.37 6.72 1.04
CA PRO A 204 9.58 7.39 -0.27
C PRO A 204 10.84 8.24 -0.39
N TYR A 205 11.39 8.72 0.72
CA TYR A 205 12.61 9.52 0.73
C TYR A 205 13.77 8.71 1.29
N ASN A 206 14.96 8.87 0.72
CA ASN A 206 16.19 8.35 1.31
C ASN A 206 16.61 9.27 2.48
N ILE A 207 16.34 8.85 3.71
CA ILE A 207 16.57 9.68 4.90
C ILE A 207 18.01 9.45 5.40
N GLN A 208 18.95 10.19 4.80
CA GLN A 208 20.41 10.01 4.99
C GLN A 208 20.96 10.31 6.41
N LYS A 209 20.11 10.59 7.41
CA LYS A 209 20.54 10.94 8.79
C LYS A 209 19.60 10.41 9.86
N GLN A 210 19.06 9.22 9.64
CA GLN A 210 18.32 8.52 10.67
C GLN A 210 19.30 7.99 11.73
N SER A 211 19.01 8.17 13.02
CA SER A 211 19.72 7.41 14.05
C SER A 211 19.51 5.92 13.77
N LEU A 212 20.51 5.08 14.04
CA LEU A 212 20.51 3.61 13.79
C LEU A 212 19.25 2.88 14.26
N THR A 213 18.46 3.51 15.13
CA THR A 213 17.28 2.94 15.78
C THR A 213 16.03 3.78 15.66
N SER A 214 16.10 5.01 15.15
CA SER A 214 14.94 5.90 15.11
C SER A 214 14.10 5.61 13.88
N ILE A 215 12.80 5.43 14.03
CA ILE A 215 11.87 5.32 12.90
C ILE A 215 11.53 6.74 12.40
N SER A 216 11.24 6.90 11.11
CA SER A 216 10.93 8.20 10.51
C SER A 216 9.56 8.70 10.95
N SER A 217 9.38 10.03 10.96
CA SER A 217 8.10 10.69 11.19
C SER A 217 7.06 10.29 10.13
N PRO A 218 5.79 10.01 10.51
CA PRO A 218 4.69 9.78 9.57
C PRO A 218 4.49 10.89 8.54
N SER A 219 4.82 12.14 8.90
CA SER A 219 4.78 13.29 7.99
C SER A 219 5.67 13.15 6.74
N LEU A 220 6.60 12.21 6.73
CA LEU A 220 7.51 11.93 5.61
C LEU A 220 7.16 10.63 4.86
N TRP A 221 6.13 9.91 5.29
CA TRP A 221 5.74 8.64 4.68
C TRP A 221 4.95 8.90 3.39
N GLY A 222 5.11 8.00 2.41
CA GLY A 222 4.41 8.07 1.13
C GLY A 222 2.97 7.60 1.26
N ASP A 223 2.25 7.52 0.15
CA ASP A 223 0.92 6.90 0.16
C ASP A 223 0.98 5.46 -0.36
N LEU A 224 0.11 4.63 0.18
CA LEU A 224 -0.13 3.28 -0.28
C LEU A 224 -1.64 3.09 -0.44
N VAL A 225 -2.07 3.20 -1.70
CA VAL A 225 -3.48 3.08 -2.06
C VAL A 225 -3.89 1.62 -1.98
N SER A 226 -4.77 1.33 -1.04
CA SER A 226 -5.31 0.00 -0.81
C SER A 226 -6.63 -0.17 -1.58
N PRO A 227 -6.89 -1.38 -2.10
CA PRO A 227 -8.15 -1.68 -2.77
C PRO A 227 -9.37 -1.67 -1.85
N ASP A 228 -9.16 -1.68 -0.53
CA ASP A 228 -10.23 -1.62 0.44
C ASP A 228 -10.96 -0.28 0.35
N LYS A 229 -12.27 -0.31 0.07
CA LYS A 229 -13.10 0.88 -0.22
C LYS A 229 -12.68 1.69 -1.47
N SER A 230 -11.80 1.16 -2.35
CA SER A 230 -11.43 1.83 -3.61
C SER A 230 -12.42 1.59 -4.75
N LEU A 231 -13.32 0.60 -4.60
CA LEU A 231 -14.55 0.58 -5.39
C LEU A 231 -15.37 1.79 -4.95
N PRO A 232 -15.75 2.72 -5.86
CA PRO A 232 -16.72 3.73 -5.49
C PRO A 232 -17.98 2.99 -5.05
N GLU A 233 -18.29 3.05 -3.75
CA GLU A 233 -19.67 2.93 -3.34
C GLU A 233 -20.38 4.01 -4.14
N PHE A 234 -21.15 3.61 -5.16
CA PHE A 234 -21.94 4.56 -5.92
C PHE A 234 -22.79 5.29 -4.88
N ASN A 235 -22.42 6.55 -4.60
CA ASN A 235 -23.17 7.35 -3.64
C ASN A 235 -24.64 7.24 -4.08
N PHE A 236 -25.54 6.91 -3.16
CA PHE A 236 -26.95 6.74 -3.48
C PHE A 236 -27.48 7.95 -4.28
N SER A 237 -26.91 9.13 -4.00
CA SER A 237 -27.12 10.38 -4.76
C SER A 237 -26.71 10.29 -6.23
N MET A 238 -25.55 9.68 -6.55
CA MET A 238 -25.12 9.42 -7.93
C MET A 238 -26.07 8.44 -8.63
N MET A 239 -26.48 7.34 -7.98
CA MET A 239 -27.48 6.43 -8.57
C MET A 239 -28.81 7.14 -8.87
N ILE A 240 -29.27 8.00 -7.96
CA ILE A 240 -30.47 8.82 -8.16
C ILE A 240 -30.32 9.77 -9.35
N ILE A 241 -29.16 10.42 -9.50
CA ILE A 241 -28.85 11.32 -10.62
C ILE A 241 -28.92 10.59 -11.97
N PHE A 242 -28.56 9.30 -12.04
CA PHE A 242 -28.69 8.51 -13.27
C PHE A 242 -30.11 7.97 -13.52
N LEU A 243 -30.82 7.56 -12.46
CA LEU A 243 -32.12 6.90 -12.59
C LEU A 243 -33.27 7.89 -12.87
N ILE A 244 -33.23 9.11 -12.30
CA ILE A 244 -34.27 10.12 -12.50
C ILE A 244 -34.40 10.57 -13.97
N PRO A 245 -33.35 11.01 -14.67
CA PRO A 245 -33.48 11.42 -16.06
C PRO A 245 -33.86 10.25 -16.96
N LEU A 246 -33.37 9.02 -16.71
CA LEU A 246 -33.75 7.84 -17.47
C LEU A 246 -35.27 7.57 -17.36
N THR A 247 -35.81 7.59 -16.13
CA THR A 247 -37.25 7.37 -15.89
C THR A 247 -38.11 8.47 -16.49
N ILE A 248 -37.70 9.74 -16.37
CA ILE A 248 -38.39 10.88 -17.02
C ILE A 248 -38.39 10.70 -18.54
N THR A 249 -37.28 10.26 -19.14
CA THR A 249 -37.19 10.06 -20.59
C THR A 249 -38.12 8.93 -21.06
N ILE A 250 -38.21 7.84 -20.30
CA ILE A 250 -39.14 6.72 -20.56
C ILE A 250 -40.60 7.18 -20.46
N ILE A 251 -40.94 7.99 -19.44
CA ILE A 251 -42.29 8.52 -19.26
C ILE A 251 -42.64 9.46 -20.44
N ILE A 252 -41.78 10.41 -20.78
CA ILE A 252 -42.03 11.37 -21.88
C ILE A 252 -42.16 10.65 -23.23
N THR A 253 -41.31 9.66 -23.51
CA THR A 253 -41.38 8.89 -24.77
C THR A 253 -42.66 8.09 -24.87
N ARG A 254 -43.08 7.40 -23.80
CA ARG A 254 -44.36 6.66 -23.77
C ARG A 254 -45.59 7.57 -23.89
N PHE A 255 -45.61 8.71 -23.19
CA PHE A 255 -46.73 9.66 -23.29
C PHE A 255 -46.80 10.33 -24.67
N SER A 256 -45.66 10.62 -25.31
CA SER A 256 -45.65 11.19 -26.66
C SER A 256 -46.15 10.20 -27.72
N PHE A 257 -45.87 8.91 -27.54
CA PHE A 257 -46.36 7.84 -28.41
C PHE A 257 -47.87 7.64 -28.28
N LEU A 258 -48.40 7.63 -27.05
CA LEU A 258 -49.84 7.54 -26.80
C LEU A 258 -50.61 8.72 -27.43
N ARG A 259 -50.05 9.92 -27.40
CA ARG A 259 -50.65 11.13 -27.99
C ARG A 259 -50.61 11.19 -29.53
N GLN A 260 -49.93 10.25 -30.19
CA GLN A 260 -49.97 10.08 -31.65
C GLN A 260 -50.97 9.01 -32.08
N ILE A 261 -51.45 8.19 -31.14
CA ILE A 261 -52.38 7.07 -31.39
C ILE A 261 -53.84 7.48 -31.08
N PHE A 262 -54.02 8.49 -30.23
CA PHE A 262 -55.31 9.14 -29.92
C PHE A 262 -55.31 10.59 -30.40
#